data_AF-A0A3D1KH38-F1
#
_entry.id   AF-A0A3D1KH38-F1
#
_cell.length_a   1.000
_cell.length_b   1.000
_cell.length_c   1.000
_cell.angle_alpha   90.00
_cell.angle_beta   90.00
_cell.angle_gamma   90.00
#
_symmetry.space_group_name_H-M   'P 1'
#
loop_
_entity.id
_entity.type
_entity.pdbx_description
1 polymer ?
#
loop_
_entity_poly.entity_id
_entity_poly.type
_entity_poly.pdbx_seq_one_letter_code
_entity_poly.pdbx_strand_id
1 'polypeptide(L)'
;MSINSKIRRKLKMLFPKHQSEISFYQWMLENWTIEGGLIPQATAARLINVSKARITQMIKEGKLKELRFENQIFVPYSDTMKYARQKVYQKMQTAMEASLQEIETKLPNNILQEMGKGINDLINRSRNIIKENNSDS
;
A
#
# COMPACT_ATOMS: atom_id res chain seq x y z
N MET A 1 -40.44 1.57 -18.05
CA MET A 1 -41.33 0.40 -18.25
C MET A 1 -40.78 -0.79 -17.49
N SER A 2 -41.50 -1.30 -16.48
CA SER A 2 -41.08 -2.48 -15.69
C SER A 2 -41.49 -3.76 -16.41
N ILE A 3 -40.54 -4.66 -16.69
CA ILE A 3 -40.82 -5.94 -17.35
C ILE A 3 -41.58 -6.84 -16.37
N ASN A 4 -42.75 -7.31 -16.82
CA ASN A 4 -43.65 -8.20 -16.07
C ASN A 4 -42.91 -9.43 -15.49
N SER A 5 -43.12 -9.73 -14.22
CA SER A 5 -42.45 -10.80 -13.48
C SER A 5 -42.66 -12.20 -14.09
N LYS A 6 -43.80 -12.45 -14.75
CA LYS A 6 -44.07 -13.70 -15.48
C LYS A 6 -43.20 -13.84 -16.72
N ILE A 7 -43.01 -12.74 -17.47
CA ILE A 7 -42.14 -12.69 -18.65
C ILE A 7 -40.69 -12.94 -18.22
N ARG A 8 -40.26 -12.32 -17.12
CA ARG A 8 -38.91 -12.51 -16.55
C ARG A 8 -38.63 -13.96 -16.16
N ARG A 9 -39.63 -14.66 -15.61
CA ARG A 9 -39.53 -16.07 -15.20
C ARG A 9 -39.47 -17.01 -16.41
N LYS A 10 -40.27 -16.72 -17.46
CA LYS A 10 -40.28 -17.47 -18.71
C LYS A 10 -38.98 -17.31 -19.49
N LEU A 11 -38.43 -16.10 -19.55
CA LEU A 11 -37.12 -15.81 -20.14
C LEU A 11 -35.98 -16.55 -19.42
N LYS A 12 -36.01 -16.65 -18.08
CA LYS A 12 -35.03 -17.45 -17.31
C LYS A 12 -35.07 -18.96 -17.60
N MET A 13 -36.23 -19.49 -18.03
CA MET A 13 -36.37 -20.91 -18.39
C MET A 13 -35.97 -21.17 -19.84
N LEU A 14 -36.18 -20.20 -20.73
CA LEU A 14 -35.81 -20.29 -22.15
C LEU A 14 -34.31 -20.10 -22.39
N PHE A 15 -33.63 -19.37 -21.49
CA PHE A 15 -32.19 -19.20 -21.49
C PHE A 15 -31.62 -19.77 -20.18
N PRO A 16 -31.52 -21.11 -20.04
CA PRO A 16 -30.77 -21.68 -18.94
C PRO A 16 -29.37 -21.08 -18.99
N LYS A 17 -28.86 -20.62 -17.84
CA LYS A 17 -27.47 -20.15 -17.74
C LYS A 17 -26.60 -21.24 -18.36
N HIS A 18 -25.77 -20.89 -19.35
CA HIS A 18 -24.78 -21.80 -19.90
C HIS A 18 -24.06 -22.48 -18.74
N GLN A 19 -24.36 -23.76 -18.52
CA GLN A 19 -23.52 -24.62 -17.71
C GLN A 19 -22.26 -24.75 -18.54
N SER A 20 -21.12 -24.32 -17.99
CA SER A 20 -19.85 -24.55 -18.66
C SER A 20 -19.69 -26.06 -18.87
N GLU A 21 -19.32 -26.48 -20.08
CA GLU A 21 -19.04 -27.89 -20.37
C GLU A 21 -17.94 -28.46 -19.44
N ILE A 22 -17.12 -27.57 -18.89
CA ILE A 22 -16.05 -27.85 -17.93
C ILE A 22 -16.59 -27.66 -16.51
N SER A 23 -16.36 -28.64 -15.64
CA SER A 23 -16.71 -28.53 -14.21
C SER A 23 -15.89 -27.47 -13.50
N PHE A 24 -16.44 -26.85 -12.45
CA PHE A 24 -15.70 -25.87 -11.63
C PHE A 24 -14.36 -26.42 -11.15
N TYR A 25 -14.32 -27.69 -10.71
CA TYR A 25 -13.09 -28.31 -10.22
C TYR A 25 -12.03 -28.43 -11.31
N GLN A 26 -12.42 -28.82 -12.52
CA GLN A 26 -11.52 -28.95 -13.64
C GLN A 26 -10.94 -27.58 -14.04
N TRP A 27 -11.81 -26.58 -14.20
CA TRP A 27 -11.38 -25.21 -14.48
C TRP A 27 -10.46 -24.68 -13.38
N MET A 28 -10.79 -24.94 -12.10
CA MET A 28 -10.00 -24.47 -10.97
C MET A 28 -8.62 -25.12 -10.97
N LEU A 29 -8.49 -26.44 -11.21
CA LEU A 29 -7.20 -27.13 -11.25
C LEU A 29 -6.29 -26.61 -12.38
N GLU A 30 -6.86 -26.44 -13.58
CA GLU A 30 -6.14 -25.93 -14.75
C GLU A 30 -5.57 -24.54 -14.47
N ASN A 31 -6.39 -23.64 -13.96
CA ASN A 31 -5.97 -22.26 -13.72
C ASN A 31 -5.18 -22.09 -12.42
N TRP A 32 -5.41 -22.91 -11.40
CA TRP A 32 -4.69 -22.84 -10.13
C TRP A 32 -3.19 -23.11 -10.31
N THR A 33 -2.86 -24.13 -11.10
CA THR A 33 -1.48 -24.54 -11.33
C THR A 33 -0.71 -23.48 -12.10
N ILE A 34 -1.33 -22.90 -13.14
CA ILE A 34 -0.73 -21.87 -13.99
C ILE A 34 -0.50 -20.57 -13.23
N GLU A 35 -1.50 -20.14 -12.44
CA GLU A 35 -1.49 -18.83 -11.78
C GLU A 35 -0.81 -18.84 -10.40
N GLY A 36 -0.38 -20.00 -9.89
CA GLY A 36 0.19 -20.11 -8.55
C GLY A 36 -0.85 -19.90 -7.45
N GLY A 37 -2.03 -20.49 -7.64
CA GLY A 37 -3.18 -20.44 -6.74
C GLY A 37 -4.24 -19.41 -7.13
N LEU A 38 -5.51 -19.76 -6.90
CA LEU A 38 -6.65 -18.89 -7.19
C LEU A 38 -7.48 -18.64 -5.93
N ILE A 39 -7.79 -17.38 -5.67
CA ILE A 39 -8.58 -17.00 -4.50
C ILE A 39 -9.75 -16.11 -4.90
N PRO A 40 -10.91 -16.21 -4.23
CA PRO A 40 -11.99 -15.26 -4.41
C PRO A 40 -11.54 -13.84 -4.04
N GLN A 41 -12.14 -12.82 -4.68
CA GLN A 41 -11.86 -11.41 -4.37
C GLN A 41 -11.99 -11.07 -2.88
N ALA A 42 -12.94 -11.70 -2.17
CA ALA A 42 -13.13 -11.48 -0.74
C ALA A 42 -11.94 -11.97 0.10
N THR A 43 -11.35 -13.10 -0.28
CA THR A 43 -10.15 -13.64 0.35
C THR A 43 -8.94 -12.75 0.05
N ALA A 44 -8.78 -12.33 -1.20
CA ALA A 44 -7.71 -11.41 -1.60
C ALA A 44 -7.78 -10.08 -0.83
N ALA A 45 -8.98 -9.53 -0.69
CA ALA A 45 -9.24 -8.30 0.07
C ALA A 45 -8.76 -8.42 1.53
N ARG A 46 -9.09 -9.54 2.19
CA ARG A 46 -8.64 -9.82 3.57
C ARG A 46 -7.13 -9.96 3.65
N LEU A 47 -6.51 -10.68 2.72
CA LEU A 47 -5.07 -10.94 2.72
C LEU A 47 -4.22 -9.66 2.63
N ILE A 48 -4.65 -8.68 1.84
CA ILE A 48 -3.90 -7.42 1.66
C ILE A 48 -4.49 -6.24 2.43
N ASN A 49 -5.43 -6.53 3.33
CA ASN A 49 -6.16 -5.58 4.18
C ASN A 49 -6.73 -4.39 3.39
N VAL A 50 -7.57 -4.68 2.40
CA VAL A 50 -8.32 -3.69 1.61
C VAL A 50 -9.78 -4.10 1.46
N SER A 51 -10.63 -3.20 0.99
CA SER A 51 -12.02 -3.52 0.69
C SER A 51 -12.13 -4.38 -0.58
N LYS A 52 -13.21 -5.17 -0.69
CA LYS A 52 -13.52 -5.90 -1.93
C LYS A 52 -13.69 -4.97 -3.13
N ALA A 53 -14.28 -3.78 -2.92
CA ALA A 53 -14.39 -2.76 -3.97
C ALA A 53 -13.02 -2.30 -4.47
N ARG A 54 -12.03 -2.18 -3.58
CA ARG A 54 -10.65 -1.86 -3.97
C ARG A 54 -10.02 -2.97 -4.81
N ILE A 55 -10.27 -4.24 -4.50
CA ILE A 55 -9.83 -5.37 -5.35
C ILE A 55 -10.43 -5.24 -6.76
N THR A 56 -11.74 -5.01 -6.87
CA THR A 56 -12.40 -4.79 -8.17
C THR A 56 -11.78 -3.62 -8.93
N GLN A 57 -11.44 -2.53 -8.23
CA GLN A 57 -10.77 -1.39 -8.85
C GLN A 57 -9.35 -1.75 -9.29
N MET A 58 -8.58 -2.49 -8.49
CA MET A 58 -7.23 -2.93 -8.86
C MET A 58 -7.22 -3.83 -10.10
N ILE A 59 -8.24 -4.67 -10.26
CA ILE A 59 -8.44 -5.45 -11.49
C ILE A 59 -8.66 -4.52 -12.69
N LYS A 60 -9.56 -3.52 -12.57
CA LYS A 60 -9.80 -2.52 -13.63
C LYS A 60 -8.56 -1.69 -13.96
N GLU A 61 -7.73 -1.41 -12.96
CA GLU A 61 -6.45 -0.71 -13.09
C GLU A 61 -5.34 -1.61 -13.70
N GLY A 62 -5.61 -2.89 -13.97
CA GLY A 62 -4.62 -3.84 -14.49
C GLY A 62 -3.56 -4.28 -13.47
N LYS A 63 -3.77 -3.97 -12.18
CA LYS A 63 -2.82 -4.28 -11.09
C LYS A 63 -2.96 -5.72 -10.58
N LEU A 64 -4.12 -6.32 -10.76
CA LEU A 64 -4.37 -7.73 -10.48
C LEU A 64 -5.03 -8.36 -11.70
N LYS A 65 -4.61 -9.58 -12.03
CA LYS A 65 -5.28 -10.38 -13.04
C LYS A 65 -6.64 -10.88 -12.53
N GLU A 66 -7.64 -10.90 -13.41
CA GLU A 66 -8.91 -11.56 -13.13
C GLU A 66 -9.03 -12.87 -13.90
N LEU A 67 -9.58 -13.87 -13.23
CA LEU A 67 -10.03 -15.11 -13.83
C LEU A 67 -11.50 -15.32 -13.44
N ARG A 68 -12.34 -15.62 -14.42
CA ARG A 68 -13.78 -15.74 -14.22
C ARG A 68 -14.24 -17.15 -14.48
N PHE A 69 -14.98 -17.69 -13.53
CA PHE A 69 -15.77 -18.91 -13.71
C PHE A 69 -17.24 -18.55 -13.51
N GLU A 70 -18.03 -18.68 -14.58
CA GLU A 70 -19.42 -18.22 -14.63
C GLU A 70 -19.57 -16.76 -14.12
N ASN A 71 -20.19 -16.58 -12.95
CA ASN A 71 -20.44 -15.27 -12.33
C ASN A 71 -19.45 -14.92 -11.20
N GLN A 72 -18.50 -15.80 -10.90
CA GLN A 72 -17.55 -15.59 -9.81
C GLN A 72 -16.19 -15.16 -10.34
N ILE A 73 -15.60 -14.16 -9.69
CA ILE A 73 -14.27 -13.64 -10.02
C ILE A 73 -13.27 -14.17 -9.00
N PHE A 74 -12.20 -14.75 -9.54
CA PHE A 74 -11.01 -15.18 -8.84
C PHE A 74 -9.84 -14.30 -9.25
N VAL A 75 -8.87 -14.20 -8.36
CA VAL A 75 -7.60 -13.52 -8.61
C VAL A 75 -6.46 -14.47 -8.23
N PRO A 76 -5.31 -14.41 -8.92
CA PRO A 76 -4.15 -15.19 -8.51
C PRO A 76 -3.68 -14.81 -7.10
N TYR A 77 -3.40 -15.82 -6.29
CA TYR A 77 -2.81 -15.62 -4.96
C TYR A 77 -1.41 -14.99 -5.07
N SER A 78 -0.60 -15.49 -6.01
CA SER A 78 0.75 -15.02 -6.33
C SER A 78 0.78 -13.51 -6.62
N ASP A 79 -0.08 -13.02 -7.52
CA ASP A 79 -0.21 -11.60 -7.86
C ASP A 79 -0.64 -10.76 -6.66
N THR A 80 -1.62 -11.27 -5.90
CA THR A 80 -2.11 -10.62 -4.69
C THR A 80 -0.99 -10.40 -3.69
N MET A 81 -0.14 -11.41 -3.47
CA MET A 81 1.02 -11.32 -2.57
C MET A 81 2.16 -10.47 -3.13
N LYS A 82 2.38 -10.49 -4.46
CA LYS A 82 3.35 -9.62 -5.12
C LYS A 82 2.99 -8.15 -4.90
N TYR A 83 1.72 -7.79 -5.11
CA TYR A 83 1.23 -6.45 -4.84
C TYR A 83 1.38 -6.05 -3.36
N ALA A 84 1.03 -6.96 -2.44
CA ALA A 84 1.18 -6.71 -1.01
C ALA A 84 2.63 -6.38 -0.63
N ARG A 85 3.59 -7.17 -1.15
CA ARG A 85 5.02 -6.92 -0.94
C ARG A 85 5.46 -5.58 -1.50
N GLN A 86 5.10 -5.26 -2.74
CA GLN A 86 5.44 -3.98 -3.36
C GLN A 86 4.94 -2.78 -2.54
N LYS A 87 3.71 -2.86 -2.00
CA LYS A 87 3.15 -1.82 -1.14
C LYS A 87 3.95 -1.64 0.15
N VAL A 88 4.44 -2.72 0.75
CA VAL A 88 5.30 -2.66 1.94
C VAL A 88 6.63 -2.00 1.61
N TYR A 89 7.29 -2.42 0.52
CA TYR A 89 8.55 -1.81 0.08
C TYR A 89 8.42 -0.31 -0.19
N GLN A 90 7.36 0.11 -0.89
CA GLN A 90 7.09 1.53 -1.14
C GLN A 90 6.94 2.33 0.16
N LYS A 91 6.20 1.79 1.14
CA LYS A 91 6.06 2.45 2.45
C LYS A 91 7.39 2.55 3.20
N MET A 92 8.19 1.49 3.19
CA MET A 92 9.51 1.52 3.83
C MET A 92 10.44 2.52 3.16
N GLN A 93 10.43 2.58 1.83
CA GLN A 93 11.24 3.53 1.07
C GLN A 93 10.84 4.97 1.41
N THR A 94 9.56 5.31 1.38
CA THR A 94 9.09 6.66 1.74
C THR A 94 9.40 7.02 3.19
N ALA A 95 9.27 6.07 4.13
CA ALA A 95 9.62 6.31 5.52
C ALA A 95 11.13 6.57 5.68
N MET A 96 11.96 5.81 4.99
CA MET A 96 13.42 5.98 5.00
C MET A 96 13.84 7.32 4.39
N GLU A 97 13.26 7.69 3.25
CA GLU A 97 13.49 9.00 2.61
C GLU A 97 13.11 10.15 3.54
N ALA A 98 11.96 10.06 4.23
CA ALA A 98 11.54 11.07 5.20
C ALA A 98 12.51 11.17 6.40
N SER A 99 12.99 10.04 6.92
CA SER A 99 13.98 10.02 8.00
C SER A 99 15.32 10.64 7.57
N LEU A 100 15.78 10.39 6.35
CA LEU A 100 17.00 11.00 5.83
C LEU A 100 16.87 12.52 5.67
N GLN A 101 15.74 12.99 5.14
CA GLN A 101 15.46 14.44 5.04
C GLN A 101 15.42 15.11 6.42
N GLU A 102 14.87 14.45 7.43
CA GLU A 102 14.85 14.96 8.80
C GLU A 102 16.28 15.08 9.36
N ILE A 103 17.13 14.09 9.10
CA ILE A 103 18.54 14.11 9.51
C ILE A 103 19.28 15.26 8.82
N GLU A 104 19.12 15.41 7.50
CA GLU A 104 19.75 16.47 6.70
C GLU A 104 19.34 17.88 7.14
N THR A 105 18.10 18.05 7.60
CA THR A 105 17.59 19.37 8.02
C THR A 105 17.90 19.70 9.47
N LYS A 106 18.01 18.70 10.36
CA LYS A 106 18.26 18.93 11.81
C LYS A 106 19.73 18.93 12.19
N LEU A 107 20.59 18.15 11.53
CA LEU A 107 22.03 18.13 11.82
C LEU A 107 22.69 19.51 11.71
N PRO A 108 22.50 20.29 10.62
CA PRO A 108 23.13 21.59 10.48
C PRO A 108 22.62 22.57 11.55
N ASN A 109 21.32 22.55 11.82
CA ASN A 109 20.71 23.48 12.79
C ASN A 109 21.19 23.22 14.21
N ASN A 110 21.29 21.96 14.63
CA ASN A 110 21.79 21.62 15.96
C ASN A 110 23.28 21.95 16.10
N ILE A 111 24.09 21.67 15.08
CA ILE A 111 25.52 22.01 15.07
C ILE A 111 25.71 23.53 15.14
N LEU A 112 24.98 24.30 14.33
CA LEU A 112 25.06 25.76 14.32
C LEU A 112 24.59 26.38 15.65
N GLN A 113 23.56 25.83 16.28
CA GLN A 113 23.09 26.28 17.60
C GLN A 113 24.13 26.01 18.70
N GLU A 114 24.70 24.80 18.74
CA GLU A 114 25.72 24.45 19.72
C GLU A 114 27.01 25.26 19.53
N MET A 115 27.42 25.50 18.28
CA MET A 115 28.53 26.41 17.97
C MET A 115 28.25 27.84 18.43
N GLY A 116 27.04 28.36 18.19
CA GLY A 116 26.64 29.70 18.62
C GLY A 116 26.66 29.87 20.15
N LYS A 117 26.23 28.85 20.90
CA LYS A 117 26.33 28.84 22.37
C LYS A 117 27.79 28.84 22.82
N GLY A 118 28.62 27.97 22.27
CA GLY A 118 30.05 27.91 22.61
C GLY A 118 30.80 29.22 22.34
N ILE A 119 30.49 29.89 21.22
CA ILE A 119 31.06 31.22 20.91
C ILE A 119 30.60 32.27 21.93
N ASN A 120 29.32 32.30 22.30
CA ASN A 120 28.81 33.24 23.30
C ASN A 120 29.44 33.02 24.68
N ASP A 121 29.62 31.76 25.10
CA ASP A 121 30.28 31.42 26.36
C ASP A 121 31.75 31.88 26.37
N LEU A 122 32.47 31.70 25.26
CA LEU A 122 33.84 32.20 25.11
C LEU A 122 33.91 33.73 25.17
N ILE A 123 32.98 34.43 24.51
CA ILE A 123 32.89 35.90 24.55
C ILE A 123 32.62 36.38 25.98
N ASN A 124 31.69 35.74 26.69
CA ASN A 124 31.35 36.10 28.07
C ASN A 124 32.52 35.87 29.03
N ARG A 125 33.23 34.74 28.90
CA ARG A 125 34.46 34.47 29.68
C ARG A 125 35.54 35.51 29.41
N SER A 126 35.78 35.86 28.14
CA SER A 126 36.74 36.89 27.75
C SER A 126 36.42 38.25 28.37
N ARG A 127 35.15 38.68 28.34
CA ARG A 127 34.72 39.94 28.99
C ARG A 127 34.93 39.92 30.50
N ASN A 128 34.68 38.80 31.17
CA ASN A 128 34.89 38.70 32.62
C ASN A 128 36.37 38.81 32.97
N ILE A 129 37.26 38.14 32.23
CA ILE A 129 38.71 38.24 32.40
C ILE A 129 39.20 39.69 32.20
N ILE A 130 38.70 40.37 31.17
CA ILE A 130 39.06 41.79 30.91
C ILE A 130 38.56 42.69 32.05
N LYS A 131 37.39 42.42 32.63
CA LYS A 131 36.87 43.19 33.77
C LYS A 131 37.68 42.96 35.04
N GLU A 132 38.02 41.71 35.36
CA GLU A 132 38.85 41.36 36.51
C GLU A 132 40.23 42.02 36.44
N ASN A 133 40.90 41.96 35.29
CA ASN A 133 42.22 42.58 35.11
C ASN A 133 42.25 44.12 35.17
N ASN A 134 41.11 44.78 34.96
CA ASN A 134 40.98 46.25 35.06
C ASN A 134 40.48 46.70 36.45
N SER A 135 40.18 45.77 37.35
CA SER A 135 39.70 46.05 38.72
C SER A 135 40.83 46.07 39.76
N ASP A 136 42.01 45.57 39.38
CA ASP A 136 43.22 45.47 40.23
C ASP A 136 44.26 46.58 39.92
N SER A 137 43.86 47.66 39.23
CA SER A 137 44.67 48.87 38.98
C SER A 137 44.02 50.10 39.61
#